data_AF-A0A9E3XJ07-F1
#
_entry.id   AF-A0A9E3XJ07-F1
#
_cell.length_a   1.000
_cell.length_b   1.000
_cell.length_c   1.000
_cell.angle_alpha   90.00
_cell.angle_beta   90.00
_cell.angle_gamma   90.00
#
_symmetry.space_group_name_H-M   'P 1'
#
loop_
_entity.id
_entity.type
_entity.pdbx_description
1 polymer ?
#
loop_
_entity_poly.entity_id
_entity_poly.type
_entity_poly.pdbx_seq_one_letter_code
_entity_poly.pdbx_strand_id
1 'polypeptide(L)'
;MCGIVGIYYFDKDKSVQEGDLRLMTDAMAHRGPNDEGFFVQKHVGLGMRRLSIIDLGGGHQPIFTPDKRQVIMFNGEVYNFV
;
A
#
# COMPACT_ATOMS: atom_id res chain seq x y z
N MET A 1 3.79 -1.51 -13.76
CA MET A 1 2.55 -1.79 -13.03
C MET A 1 2.91 -1.81 -11.55
N CYS A 2 2.18 -1.13 -10.66
CA CYS A 2 2.46 -1.01 -9.22
C CYS A 2 2.78 -2.35 -8.52
N GLY A 3 3.24 -2.30 -7.26
CA GLY A 3 3.41 -3.48 -6.39
C GLY A 3 2.72 -3.28 -5.04
N ILE A 4 2.20 -4.35 -4.45
CA ILE A 4 1.59 -4.35 -3.10
C ILE A 4 2.19 -5.46 -2.24
N VAL A 5 2.33 -5.19 -0.95
CA VAL A 5 2.78 -6.15 0.07
C VAL A 5 1.86 -6.07 1.28
N GLY A 6 1.82 -7.15 2.06
CA GLY A 6 1.10 -7.17 3.32
C GLY A 6 1.72 -8.14 4.32
N ILE A 7 1.65 -7.78 5.59
CA ILE A 7 1.97 -8.64 6.72
C ILE A 7 0.72 -8.73 7.59
N TYR A 8 0.36 -9.96 7.95
CA TYR A 8 -0.71 -10.23 8.90
C TYR A 8 -0.21 -11.26 9.92
N TYR A 9 -0.28 -10.91 11.20
CA TYR A 9 -0.03 -11.83 12.29
C TYR A 9 -1.36 -12.31 12.89
N PHE A 10 -1.51 -13.63 13.05
CA PHE A 10 -2.64 -14.22 13.77
C PHE A 10 -2.62 -13.88 15.26
N ASP A 11 -1.42 -13.70 15.82
CA ASP A 11 -1.23 -13.12 17.14
C ASP A 11 -1.50 -11.60 17.08
N LYS A 12 -2.56 -11.18 17.77
CA LYS A 12 -3.04 -9.79 17.78
C LYS A 12 -2.17 -8.85 18.60
N ASP A 13 -1.36 -9.39 19.50
CA ASP A 13 -0.46 -8.63 20.37
C ASP A 13 0.88 -8.36 19.68
N LYS A 14 1.21 -9.16 18.65
CA LYS A 14 2.38 -8.91 17.80
C LYS A 14 2.14 -7.70 16.91
N SER A 15 3.10 -6.78 16.87
CA SER A 15 3.06 -5.61 15.99
C SER A 15 3.95 -5.79 14.76
N VAL A 16 3.41 -5.47 13.58
CA VAL A 16 4.18 -5.28 12.35
C VAL A 16 5.11 -4.07 12.54
N GLN A 17 6.33 -4.19 12.03
CA GLN A 17 7.28 -3.10 11.97
C GLN A 17 7.26 -2.52 10.55
N GLU A 18 7.20 -1.19 10.43
CA GLU A 18 7.21 -0.53 9.11
C GLU A 18 8.49 -0.85 8.32
N GLY A 19 9.61 -1.07 9.02
CA GLY A 19 10.88 -1.48 8.39
C GLY A 19 10.77 -2.78 7.59
N ASP A 20 9.98 -3.75 8.07
CA ASP A 20 9.74 -5.01 7.34
C ASP A 20 8.99 -4.75 6.04
N LEU A 21 7.97 -3.88 6.08
CA LEU A 21 7.22 -3.46 4.89
C LEU A 21 8.13 -2.73 3.90
N ARG A 22 9.01 -1.85 4.40
CA ARG A 22 9.97 -1.11 3.56
C ARG A 22 10.91 -2.06 2.82
N LEU A 23 11.46 -3.07 3.51
CA LEU A 23 12.30 -4.08 2.86
C LEU A 23 11.53 -4.83 1.76
N MET A 24 10.27 -5.18 2.00
CA MET A 24 9.43 -5.85 1.01
C MET A 24 9.08 -4.93 -0.18
N THR A 25 8.80 -3.64 0.05
CA THR A 25 8.51 -2.69 -1.03
C THR A 25 9.76 -2.31 -1.82
N ASP A 26 10.94 -2.23 -1.19
CA ASP A 26 12.23 -1.97 -1.85
C ASP A 26 12.57 -3.07 -2.87
N ALA A 27 12.31 -4.34 -2.52
CA ALA A 27 12.48 -5.47 -3.45
C ALA A 27 11.60 -5.35 -4.72
N MET A 28 10.53 -4.55 -4.66
CA MET A 28 9.61 -4.29 -5.78
C MET A 28 9.71 -2.88 -6.35
N ALA A 29 10.75 -2.09 -6.03
CA ALA A 29 10.86 -0.70 -6.47
C ALA A 29 10.72 -0.52 -7.99
N HIS A 30 11.24 -1.47 -8.78
CA HIS A 30 11.14 -1.50 -10.24
C HIS A 30 9.70 -1.52 -10.78
N ARG A 31 8.73 -1.99 -10.00
CA ARG A 31 7.30 -2.03 -10.38
C ARG A 31 6.63 -0.66 -10.32
N GLY A 32 7.07 0.18 -9.39
CA GLY A 32 6.47 1.47 -9.10
C GLY A 32 7.51 2.46 -8.58
N PRO A 33 8.24 3.13 -9.49
CA PRO A 33 9.34 4.01 -9.12
C PRO A 33 8.91 5.42 -8.71
N ASN A 34 7.61 5.76 -8.80
CA ASN A 34 7.15 7.14 -8.63
C ASN A 34 6.80 7.50 -7.19
N ASP A 35 6.30 6.55 -6.41
CA ASP A 35 5.79 6.80 -5.07
C ASP A 35 5.78 5.52 -4.21
N GLU A 36 5.73 5.68 -2.89
CA GLU A 36 5.62 4.61 -1.91
C GLU A 36 4.63 4.97 -0.81
N GLY A 37 4.02 3.95 -0.22
CA GLY A 37 3.06 4.15 0.85
C GLY A 37 2.99 2.97 1.80
N PHE A 38 2.73 3.26 3.06
CA PHE A 38 2.73 2.29 4.15
C PHE A 38 1.54 2.53 5.08
N PHE A 39 1.01 1.43 5.61
CA PHE A 39 0.00 1.43 6.66
C PHE A 39 0.36 0.36 7.68
N VAL A 40 0.37 0.71 8.97
CA VAL A 40 0.61 -0.23 10.06
C VAL A 40 -0.46 -0.03 11.14
N GLN A 41 -1.11 -1.13 11.53
CA GLN A 41 -2.04 -1.17 12.64
C GLN A 41 -1.87 -2.49 13.41
N LYS A 42 -1.03 -2.46 14.46
CA LYS A 42 -0.69 -3.63 15.29
C LYS A 42 -0.29 -4.83 14.42
N HIS A 43 -1.06 -5.90 14.45
CA HIS A 43 -0.80 -7.17 13.76
C HIS A 43 -1.04 -7.13 12.24
N VAL A 44 -1.40 -5.98 11.67
CA VAL A 44 -1.62 -5.80 10.23
C VAL A 44 -0.73 -4.69 9.70
N GLY A 45 -0.09 -4.93 8.57
CA GLY A 45 0.63 -3.91 7.82
C GLY A 45 0.50 -4.09 6.32
N LEU A 46 0.44 -2.99 5.58
CA LEU A 46 0.31 -2.96 4.12
C LEU A 46 1.34 -1.97 3.57
N GLY A 47 1.92 -2.29 2.40
CA GLY A 47 2.85 -1.42 1.71
C GLY A 47 2.63 -1.43 0.19
N MET A 48 3.05 -0.37 -0.50
CA MET A 48 2.92 -0.28 -1.95
C MET A 48 4.07 0.47 -2.63
N ARG A 49 4.28 0.14 -3.90
CA ARG A 49 5.12 0.87 -4.87
C ARG A 49 4.24 1.34 -6.01
N ARG A 50 4.21 2.64 -6.31
CA ARG A 50 3.30 3.21 -7.31
C ARG A 50 4.01 3.48 -8.64
N LEU A 51 3.39 3.01 -9.71
CA LEU A 51 3.59 3.56 -11.05
C LEU A 51 2.42 4.50 -11.34
N SER A 52 2.71 5.78 -11.55
CA SER A 52 1.68 6.80 -11.77
C SER A 52 1.18 6.73 -13.22
N ILE A 53 -0.07 6.32 -13.44
CA ILE A 53 -0.71 6.24 -14.77
C ILE A 53 -1.95 7.13 -14.84
N ILE A 54 -2.93 6.90 -13.96
CA ILE A 54 -4.14 7.73 -13.81
C ILE A 54 -4.00 8.56 -12.54
N ASP A 55 -4.40 9.83 -12.63
CA ASP A 55 -4.28 10.84 -11.56
C ASP A 55 -2.85 10.91 -10.99
N LEU A 56 -1.95 11.51 -11.78
CA LEU A 56 -0.51 11.48 -11.52
C LEU A 56 -0.15 12.06 -10.15
N GLY A 57 -0.86 13.10 -9.69
CA GLY A 57 -0.58 13.81 -8.43
C GLY A 57 -1.51 13.48 -7.26
N GLY A 58 -2.76 13.09 -7.50
CA GLY A 58 -3.73 12.80 -6.44
C GLY A 58 -3.84 11.32 -6.04
N GLY A 59 -3.34 10.40 -6.86
CA GLY A 59 -3.51 8.96 -6.65
C GLY A 59 -2.56 8.29 -5.65
N HIS A 60 -2.04 9.03 -4.66
CA HIS A 60 -1.22 8.46 -3.57
C HIS A 60 -2.02 7.38 -2.81
N GLN A 61 -1.33 6.35 -2.34
CA GLN A 61 -1.92 5.28 -1.54
C GLN A 61 -1.06 5.09 -0.28
N PRO A 62 -1.64 4.73 0.88
CA PRO A 62 -2.94 4.10 1.08
C PRO A 62 -4.14 5.02 0.85
N ILE A 63 -5.19 4.47 0.23
CA ILE A 63 -6.47 5.17 0.09
C ILE A 63 -7.33 4.80 1.28
N PHE A 64 -7.86 5.80 1.97
CA PHE A 64 -8.79 5.62 3.08
C PHE A 64 -10.19 6.06 2.69
N THR A 65 -11.21 5.42 3.28
CA THR A 65 -12.55 6.02 3.32
C THR A 65 -12.52 7.36 4.07
N PRO A 66 -13.48 8.28 3.82
CA PRO A 66 -13.53 9.58 4.50
C PRO A 66 -13.56 9.46 6.02
N ASP A 67 -14.21 8.42 6.55
CA ASP A 67 -14.30 8.12 7.98
C ASP A 67 -13.08 7.36 8.55
N LYS A 68 -12.06 7.10 7.71
CA LYS A 68 -10.82 6.38 8.05
C LYS A 68 -11.02 4.96 8.61
N ARG A 69 -12.21 4.35 8.44
CA ARG A 69 -12.48 2.99 8.93
C ARG A 69 -11.98 1.90 7.99
N GLN A 70 -11.81 2.21 6.70
CA GLN A 70 -11.32 1.25 5.71
C GLN A 70 -10.10 1.85 5.00
N VAL A 71 -9.19 0.96 4.64
CA VAL A 71 -7.95 1.29 3.94
C VAL A 71 -7.74 0.26 2.83
N ILE A 72 -7.26 0.73 1.68
CA ILE A 72 -6.93 -0.13 0.53
C ILE A 72 -5.56 0.25 -0.03
N MET A 73 -4.80 -0.80 -0.38
CA MET A 73 -3.70 -0.74 -1.34
C MET A 73 -4.15 -1.46 -2.61
N PHE A 74 -3.93 -0.84 -3.76
CA PHE A 74 -4.46 -1.29 -5.04
C PHE A 74 -3.37 -1.31 -6.11
N ASN A 75 -3.28 -2.44 -6.81
CA ASN A 75 -2.47 -2.60 -8.01
C ASN A 75 -3.37 -3.09 -9.15
N GLY A 76 -3.64 -2.22 -10.12
CA GLY A 76 -4.43 -2.51 -11.30
C GLY A 76 -5.11 -1.24 -11.82
N GLU A 77 -6.08 -1.43 -12.70
CA GLU A 77 -6.83 -0.37 -13.33
C GLU A 77 -8.32 -0.74 -13.33
N VAL A 78 -9.16 0.12 -12.75
CA VAL A 78 -10.63 -0.02 -12.80
C VAL A 78 -11.12 0.87 -13.92
N TYR A 79 -11.51 0.31 -15.06
CA TYR A 79 -11.83 1.08 -16.25
C TYR A 79 -13.18 1.82 -16.19
N ASN A 80 -14.09 1.40 -15.32
CA ASN A 80 -15.44 1.95 -15.16
C ASN A 80 -15.54 2.90 -13.95
N PHE A 81 -14.57 3.81 -13.79
CA PHE A 81 -14.45 4.70 -12.62
C PHE A 81 -15.17 6.05 -12.75
N VAL A 82 -15.85 6.29 -13.88
CA VAL A 82 -16.61 7.51 -14.21
C VAL A 82 -18.10 7.22 -14.20
#